data_AF-A0A163EMJ8-F1
#
_entry.id   AF-A0A163EMJ8-F1
#
_cell.length_a   1.000
_cell.length_b   1.000
_cell.length_c   1.000
_cell.angle_alpha   90.00
_cell.angle_beta   90.00
_cell.angle_gamma   90.00
#
_symmetry.space_group_name_H-M   'P 1'
#
loop_
_entity.id
_entity.type
_entity.pdbx_description
1 polymer ?
#
loop_
_entity_poly.entity_id
_entity_poly.type
_entity_poly.pdbx_seq_one_letter_code
_entity_poly.pdbx_strand_id
1 'polypeptide(L)'
;MLLHVNTKALEVEHLTNYTFTDKTLAAEAVQMAAPQTAADYGAFISLPNNKRLSVLGNAVLAKALCGLWYSALDSRGNELTPTEWTILRNDTLSIECLSQRGYTLKIDNLVYCNAGTVVSAKMVAATLEAIIGAVHQDGGDDAVLQVIKHFGFTEHRFLMNAADSFYTNRQYRQYPPTNIHMKWRATMRLSSVPPGSSACADLLCSDEALESFLESNIPDVASVSHVYYFSFKSDADSEKEIQTNVGMMRRVARAVKSFSVNFQFFVYPGGTRGYGIYRLDGIFTAPLTEALVDQLPDDYVKTVAYPHYRALLAKESKDQQWTWCELVPDVIVGFTPNGSGFSLAGHWAVYLYTYKLVHGQAAEAPFQGVKAGYDSLFTEVSATMLAKLAIHASLHPDDFRERIFNVADSAIPGSMRQRWPQVASWFGLRGIPPRDTASVNDPKPSDLIKAYREELREAEVKGVDIWNSGQLDSVGYWLTFDRHLSLNRLRNAGSHENRKPEEGWWDAFPMFKKAGMIQ
;
A
#
# COMPACT_ATOMS: atom_id res chain seq x y z
N MET A 1 -18.44 32.06 18.12
CA MET A 1 -18.71 31.56 19.48
C MET A 1 -17.39 31.56 20.22
N LEU A 2 -17.36 31.74 21.54
CA LEU A 2 -16.13 31.64 22.33
C LEU A 2 -16.04 30.21 22.88
N LEU A 3 -14.86 29.59 22.89
CA LEU A 3 -14.66 28.26 23.47
C LEU A 3 -14.50 28.41 25.00
N HIS A 4 -15.35 27.75 25.78
CA HIS A 4 -15.20 27.70 27.25
C HIS A 4 -14.48 26.42 27.66
N VAL A 5 -13.28 26.56 28.23
CA VAL A 5 -12.38 25.43 28.52
C VAL A 5 -13.02 24.45 29.49
N ASN A 6 -13.63 24.95 30.58
CA ASN A 6 -14.26 24.09 31.58
C ASN A 6 -15.43 23.28 31.01
N THR A 7 -16.25 23.88 30.14
CA THR A 7 -17.36 23.18 29.50
C THR A 7 -16.86 22.08 28.58
N LYS A 8 -15.87 22.38 27.72
CA LYS A 8 -15.31 21.37 26.80
C LYS A 8 -14.55 20.27 27.54
N ALA A 9 -13.82 20.62 28.60
CA ALA A 9 -13.17 19.63 29.44
C ALA A 9 -14.20 18.67 30.06
N LEU A 10 -15.29 19.17 30.65
CA LEU A 10 -16.34 18.31 31.20
C LEU A 10 -16.99 17.38 30.16
N GLU A 11 -17.22 17.87 28.95
CA GLU A 11 -17.73 17.03 27.85
C GLU A 11 -16.76 15.89 27.48
N VAL A 12 -15.46 16.20 27.39
CA VAL A 12 -14.43 15.20 27.08
C VAL A 12 -14.22 14.24 28.26
N GLU A 13 -14.25 14.71 29.50
CA GLU A 13 -14.16 13.88 30.71
C GLU A 13 -15.34 12.92 30.82
N HIS A 14 -16.54 13.39 30.50
CA HIS A 14 -17.73 12.54 30.46
C HIS A 14 -17.61 11.48 29.37
N LEU A 15 -17.08 11.84 28.19
CA LEU A 15 -16.84 10.90 27.11
C LEU A 15 -15.81 9.83 27.48
N THR A 16 -14.65 10.22 28.03
CA THR A 16 -13.51 9.33 28.27
C THR A 16 -13.62 8.54 29.58
N ASN A 17 -14.46 8.98 30.50
CA ASN A 17 -14.46 8.57 31.90
C ASN A 17 -13.10 8.78 32.60
N TYR A 18 -12.34 9.77 32.12
CA TYR A 18 -11.04 10.17 32.66
C TYR A 18 -11.10 11.64 33.08
N THR A 19 -10.74 11.94 34.33
CA THR A 19 -10.69 13.32 34.85
C THR A 19 -9.31 13.93 34.58
N PHE A 20 -9.27 14.98 33.78
CA PHE A 20 -8.07 15.75 33.47
C PHE A 20 -7.64 16.64 34.64
N THR A 21 -6.35 16.57 34.96
CA THR A 21 -5.68 17.51 35.86
C THR A 21 -5.53 18.87 35.18
N ASP A 22 -5.08 18.87 33.93
CA ASP A 22 -5.05 20.05 33.06
C ASP A 22 -6.25 20.08 32.12
N LYS A 23 -7.27 20.88 32.48
CA LYS A 23 -8.48 21.07 31.69
C LYS A 23 -8.21 21.68 30.30
N THR A 24 -7.06 22.34 30.11
CA THR A 24 -6.72 22.93 28.81
C THR A 24 -6.37 21.88 27.78
N LEU A 25 -5.79 20.74 28.17
CA LEU A 25 -5.50 19.61 27.27
C LEU A 25 -6.79 18.99 26.69
N ALA A 26 -7.80 18.82 27.53
CA ALA A 26 -9.11 18.31 27.11
C ALA A 26 -9.80 19.25 26.13
N ALA A 27 -9.75 20.57 26.41
CA ALA A 27 -10.28 21.57 25.50
C ALA A 27 -9.48 21.67 24.19
N GLU A 28 -8.14 21.55 24.23
CA GLU A 28 -7.27 21.54 23.06
C GLU A 28 -7.60 20.36 22.15
N ALA A 29 -7.84 19.17 22.72
CA ALA A 29 -8.10 17.95 21.96
C ALA A 29 -9.26 18.06 20.97
N VAL A 30 -10.29 18.84 21.30
CA VAL A 30 -11.48 19.03 20.46
C VAL A 30 -11.46 20.31 19.62
N GLN A 31 -10.39 21.11 19.71
CA GLN A 31 -10.28 22.39 19.03
C GLN A 31 -9.61 22.26 17.65
N MET A 32 -10.41 22.41 16.59
CA MET A 32 -9.98 22.37 15.18
C MET A 32 -10.07 23.69 14.42
N ALA A 33 -10.58 24.77 15.00
CA ALA A 33 -10.53 26.11 14.40
C ALA A 33 -9.07 26.60 14.23
N ALA A 34 -8.81 27.38 13.18
CA ALA A 34 -7.46 27.79 12.78
C ALA A 34 -6.92 28.98 13.57
N PRO A 35 -5.58 29.14 13.67
CA PRO A 35 -4.61 28.16 14.19
C PRO A 35 -4.55 28.14 15.74
N GLN A 36 -5.13 29.15 16.38
CA GLN A 36 -5.41 29.23 17.82
C GLN A 36 -6.75 29.95 18.00
N THR A 37 -7.55 29.57 18.99
CA THR A 37 -8.77 30.32 19.36
C THR A 37 -8.58 30.95 20.73
N ALA A 38 -9.15 32.14 20.93
CA ALA A 38 -9.34 32.66 22.28
C ALA A 38 -10.32 31.73 23.01
N ALA A 39 -9.92 31.25 24.18
CA ALA A 39 -10.71 30.39 25.04
C ALA A 39 -10.79 30.99 26.45
N ASP A 40 -11.92 30.81 27.12
CA ASP A 40 -12.16 31.29 28.48
C ASP A 40 -11.95 30.17 29.50
N TYR A 41 -10.98 30.37 30.39
CA TYR A 41 -10.66 29.53 31.55
C TYR A 41 -10.55 30.39 32.81
N GLY A 42 -11.52 31.29 33.03
CA GLY A 42 -11.44 32.33 34.07
C GLY A 42 -10.54 33.51 33.67
N ALA A 43 -9.85 33.40 32.54
CA ALA A 43 -9.18 34.45 31.79
C ALA A 43 -9.12 34.02 30.31
N PHE A 44 -8.93 34.98 29.41
CA PHE A 44 -8.72 34.69 27.98
C PHE A 44 -7.32 34.10 27.76
N ILE A 45 -7.28 32.83 27.33
CA ILE A 45 -6.06 32.14 26.94
C ILE A 45 -6.10 31.83 25.44
N SER A 46 -4.92 31.67 24.85
CA SER A 46 -4.81 31.18 23.48
C SER A 46 -4.75 29.66 23.49
N LEU A 47 -5.72 29.00 22.85
CA LEU A 47 -5.79 27.54 22.78
C LEU A 47 -5.39 27.07 21.37
N PRO A 48 -4.34 26.25 21.23
CA PRO A 48 -3.85 25.81 19.93
C PRO A 48 -4.77 24.78 19.27
N ASN A 49 -4.55 24.54 17.99
CA ASN A 49 -5.22 23.52 17.21
C ASN A 49 -4.76 22.10 17.61
N ASN A 50 -5.68 21.13 17.63
CA ASN A 50 -5.47 19.78 18.13
C ASN A 50 -4.46 18.90 17.35
N LYS A 51 -3.90 19.38 16.23
CA LYS A 51 -2.97 18.62 15.37
C LYS A 51 -1.81 17.96 16.11
N ARG A 52 -1.20 18.65 17.09
CA ARG A 52 -0.05 18.08 17.84
C ARG A 52 -0.48 16.91 18.72
N LEU A 53 -1.62 17.08 19.40
CA LEU A 53 -2.22 16.01 20.21
C LEU A 53 -2.67 14.84 19.34
N SER A 54 -3.22 15.07 18.15
CA SER A 54 -3.58 14.00 17.20
C SER A 54 -2.37 13.16 16.78
N VAL A 55 -1.25 13.80 16.42
CA VAL A 55 -0.02 13.08 16.06
C VAL A 55 0.51 12.25 17.24
N LEU A 56 0.52 12.81 18.45
CA LEU A 56 0.93 12.10 19.67
C LEU A 56 0.00 10.91 19.95
N GLY A 57 -1.31 11.15 19.91
CA GLY A 57 -2.32 10.14 20.23
C GLY A 57 -2.34 8.97 19.26
N ASN A 58 -2.13 9.20 17.96
CA ASN A 58 -1.98 8.10 16.99
C ASN A 58 -0.79 7.17 17.36
N ALA A 59 0.37 7.75 17.70
CA ALA A 59 1.54 6.97 18.08
C ALA A 59 1.32 6.19 19.40
N VAL A 60 0.70 6.85 20.39
CA VAL A 60 0.41 6.26 21.70
C VAL A 60 -0.65 5.15 21.59
N LEU A 61 -1.69 5.36 20.81
CA LEU A 61 -2.75 4.38 20.57
C LEU A 61 -2.20 3.13 19.86
N ALA A 62 -1.32 3.32 18.87
CA ALA A 62 -0.62 2.21 18.22
C ALA A 62 0.28 1.44 19.18
N LYS A 63 1.04 2.14 20.05
CA LYS A 63 1.86 1.52 21.09
C LYS A 63 1.01 0.71 22.07
N ALA A 64 -0.10 1.27 22.57
CA ALA A 64 -0.97 0.62 23.53
C ALA A 64 -1.59 -0.67 22.98
N LEU A 65 -2.14 -0.62 21.75
CA LEU A 65 -2.68 -1.80 21.07
C LEU A 65 -1.60 -2.85 20.75
N CYS A 66 -0.39 -2.41 20.39
CA CYS A 66 0.74 -3.32 20.17
C CYS A 66 1.11 -4.05 21.46
N GLY A 67 1.10 -3.36 22.61
CA GLY A 67 1.29 -3.98 23.92
C GLY A 67 0.22 -5.03 24.24
N LEU A 68 -1.05 -4.72 23.97
CA LEU A 68 -2.15 -5.68 24.16
C LEU A 68 -2.02 -6.91 23.25
N TRP A 69 -1.64 -6.69 21.99
CA TRP A 69 -1.37 -7.78 21.04
C TRP A 69 -0.18 -8.65 21.49
N TYR A 70 0.91 -8.04 21.94
CA TYR A 70 2.10 -8.75 22.40
C TYR A 70 1.81 -9.68 23.58
N SER A 71 0.86 -9.30 24.45
CA SER A 71 0.43 -10.12 25.59
C SER A 71 -0.73 -11.07 25.28
N ALA A 72 -1.31 -11.02 24.08
CA ALA A 72 -2.47 -11.82 23.72
C ALA A 72 -2.07 -13.21 23.20
N LEU A 73 -2.93 -14.18 23.49
CA LEU A 73 -2.81 -15.56 23.02
C LEU A 73 -4.05 -15.98 22.23
N ASP A 74 -3.88 -16.84 21.23
CA ASP A 74 -4.97 -17.42 20.47
C ASP A 74 -5.79 -18.42 21.31
N SER A 75 -6.90 -18.91 20.76
CA SER A 75 -7.77 -19.91 21.41
C SER A 75 -7.08 -21.24 21.77
N ARG A 76 -5.86 -21.47 21.27
CA ARG A 76 -5.03 -22.66 21.51
C ARG A 76 -3.85 -22.36 22.43
N GLY A 77 -3.74 -21.14 22.96
CA GLY A 77 -2.66 -20.71 23.85
C GLY A 77 -1.37 -20.29 23.14
N ASN A 78 -1.37 -20.10 21.82
CA ASN A 78 -0.19 -19.65 21.07
C ASN A 78 -0.12 -18.13 21.02
N GLU A 79 1.10 -17.60 20.93
CA GLU A 79 1.35 -16.18 20.67
C GLU A 79 0.75 -15.74 19.34
N LEU A 80 0.17 -14.53 19.32
CA LEU A 80 -0.33 -13.95 18.10
C LEU A 80 0.82 -13.58 17.14
N THR A 81 0.59 -13.77 15.86
CA THR A 81 1.54 -13.52 14.79
C THR A 81 1.62 -12.03 14.41
N PRO A 82 2.73 -11.58 13.80
CA PRO A 82 2.84 -10.23 13.23
C PRO A 82 1.78 -9.91 12.15
N THR A 83 1.25 -10.95 11.49
CA THR A 83 0.11 -10.81 10.56
C THR A 83 -1.15 -10.41 11.32
N GLU A 84 -1.44 -11.03 12.46
CA GLU A 84 -2.57 -10.68 13.31
C GLU A 84 -2.41 -9.30 13.94
N TRP A 85 -1.19 -8.86 14.24
CA TRP A 85 -0.92 -7.46 14.57
C TRP A 85 -1.29 -6.52 13.43
N THR A 86 -0.85 -6.83 12.21
CA THR A 86 -1.13 -5.98 11.04
C THR A 86 -2.63 -5.85 10.79
N ILE A 87 -3.36 -6.96 10.93
CA ILE A 87 -4.82 -6.99 10.84
C ILE A 87 -5.45 -6.18 11.98
N LEU A 88 -5.11 -6.45 13.24
CA LEU A 88 -5.60 -5.68 14.40
C LEU A 88 -5.38 -4.17 14.20
N ARG A 89 -4.17 -3.77 13.81
CA ARG A 89 -3.80 -2.38 13.60
C ARG A 89 -4.63 -1.75 12.48
N ASN A 90 -4.81 -2.43 11.35
CA ASN A 90 -5.58 -1.89 10.23
C ASN A 90 -7.10 -1.84 10.54
N ASP A 91 -7.62 -2.87 11.20
CA ASP A 91 -9.02 -3.00 11.60
C ASP A 91 -9.39 -1.98 12.71
N THR A 92 -8.39 -1.40 13.38
CA THR A 92 -8.61 -0.52 14.54
C THR A 92 -8.15 0.92 14.31
N LEU A 93 -7.04 1.14 13.61
CA LEU A 93 -6.34 2.44 13.50
C LEU A 93 -6.36 3.06 12.10
N SER A 94 -7.07 2.47 11.15
CA SER A 94 -7.32 3.18 9.89
C SER A 94 -8.18 4.42 10.14
N ILE A 95 -8.02 5.46 9.32
CA ILE A 95 -8.85 6.68 9.40
C ILE A 95 -10.34 6.33 9.33
N GLU A 96 -10.70 5.34 8.50
CA GLU A 96 -12.06 4.82 8.37
C GLU A 96 -12.56 4.24 9.71
N CYS A 97 -11.83 3.31 10.32
CA CYS A 97 -12.20 2.71 11.60
C CYS A 97 -12.23 3.72 12.76
N LEU A 98 -11.26 4.62 12.82
CA LEU A 98 -11.21 5.68 13.84
C LEU A 98 -12.36 6.67 13.69
N SER A 99 -12.69 7.06 12.45
CA SER A 99 -13.83 7.96 12.19
C SER A 99 -15.16 7.29 12.54
N GLN A 100 -15.35 6.02 12.15
CA GLN A 100 -16.55 5.25 12.47
C GLN A 100 -16.73 5.11 13.98
N ARG A 101 -15.66 4.76 14.70
CA ARG A 101 -15.67 4.69 16.16
C ARG A 101 -15.96 6.06 16.78
N GLY A 102 -15.36 7.12 16.26
CA GLY A 102 -15.62 8.48 16.71
C GLY A 102 -17.08 8.92 16.51
N TYR A 103 -17.72 8.54 15.40
CA TYR A 103 -19.15 8.80 15.20
C TYR A 103 -20.05 8.00 16.16
N THR A 104 -19.70 6.74 16.45
CA THR A 104 -20.40 5.94 17.47
C THR A 104 -20.29 6.60 18.85
N LEU A 105 -19.13 7.14 19.16
CA LEU A 105 -18.83 7.88 20.40
C LEU A 105 -19.33 9.33 20.39
N LYS A 106 -19.99 9.79 19.33
CA LYS A 106 -20.50 11.16 19.17
C LYS A 106 -19.43 12.25 19.26
N ILE A 107 -18.19 11.92 18.88
CA ILE A 107 -17.06 12.87 18.88
C ILE A 107 -17.28 14.02 17.89
N ASP A 108 -18.03 13.77 16.81
CA ASP A 108 -18.44 14.79 15.85
C ASP A 108 -19.15 15.98 16.49
N ASN A 109 -19.91 15.77 17.57
CA ASN A 109 -20.59 16.83 18.32
C ASN A 109 -19.66 17.62 19.24
N LEU A 110 -18.49 17.05 19.57
CA LEU A 110 -17.52 17.70 20.45
C LEU A 110 -16.57 18.63 19.68
N VAL A 111 -16.36 18.36 18.39
CA VAL A 111 -15.43 19.11 17.53
C VAL A 111 -15.80 20.58 17.47
N TYR A 112 -14.92 21.43 17.99
CA TYR A 112 -15.03 22.87 17.85
C TYR A 112 -14.35 23.30 16.55
N CYS A 113 -15.12 23.90 15.64
CA CYS A 113 -14.64 24.36 14.34
C CYS A 113 -15.18 25.76 14.01
N ASN A 114 -14.64 26.37 12.95
CA ASN A 114 -15.09 27.69 12.49
C ASN A 114 -16.55 27.62 12.02
N ALA A 115 -17.30 28.71 12.21
CA ALA A 115 -18.69 28.79 11.75
C ALA A 115 -18.80 28.46 10.24
N GLY A 116 -19.75 27.59 9.89
CA GLY A 116 -19.96 27.09 8.52
C GLY A 116 -19.06 25.92 8.12
N THR A 117 -18.15 25.45 9.00
CA THR A 117 -17.37 24.22 8.74
C THR A 117 -18.21 23.00 9.03
N VAL A 118 -18.29 22.08 8.07
CA VAL A 118 -18.90 20.75 8.26
C VAL A 118 -17.84 19.80 8.80
N VAL A 119 -18.12 19.12 9.91
CA VAL A 119 -17.20 18.16 10.53
C VAL A 119 -17.08 16.92 9.64
N SER A 120 -15.90 16.72 9.07
CA SER A 120 -15.60 15.56 8.19
C SER A 120 -15.16 14.32 8.98
N ALA A 121 -15.23 13.14 8.37
CA ALA A 121 -14.74 11.89 8.98
C ALA A 121 -13.26 11.98 9.41
N LYS A 122 -12.43 12.68 8.62
CA LYS A 122 -11.02 12.94 8.97
C LYS A 122 -10.87 13.81 10.22
N MET A 123 -11.75 14.79 10.40
CA MET A 123 -11.77 15.63 11.61
C MET A 123 -12.18 14.83 12.84
N VAL A 124 -13.16 13.94 12.71
CA VAL A 124 -13.58 13.04 13.79
C VAL A 124 -12.45 12.09 14.20
N ALA A 125 -11.79 11.44 13.24
CA ALA A 125 -10.66 10.56 13.50
C ALA A 125 -9.50 11.31 14.19
N ALA A 126 -9.12 12.49 13.67
CA ALA A 126 -8.05 13.30 14.25
C ALA A 126 -8.40 13.78 15.67
N THR A 127 -9.66 14.13 15.94
CA THR A 127 -10.09 14.51 17.30
C THR A 127 -10.08 13.32 18.26
N LEU A 128 -10.47 12.12 17.81
CA LEU A 128 -10.33 10.90 18.62
C LEU A 128 -8.87 10.63 18.99
N GLU A 129 -7.95 10.71 18.01
CA GLU A 129 -6.52 10.62 18.27
C GLU A 129 -6.06 11.72 19.24
N ALA A 130 -6.50 12.96 19.05
CA ALA A 130 -6.12 14.08 19.92
C ALA A 130 -6.60 13.90 21.36
N ILE A 131 -7.78 13.33 21.58
CA ILE A 131 -8.27 12.97 22.92
C ILE A 131 -7.34 11.94 23.57
N ILE A 132 -6.92 10.91 22.84
CA ILE A 132 -5.95 9.92 23.36
C ILE A 132 -4.60 10.58 23.65
N GLY A 133 -4.13 11.49 22.79
CA GLY A 133 -2.91 12.26 23.02
C GLY A 133 -3.00 13.15 24.27
N ALA A 134 -4.15 13.78 24.51
CA ALA A 134 -4.39 14.59 25.70
C ALA A 134 -4.39 13.74 26.97
N VAL A 135 -5.07 12.59 26.95
CA VAL A 135 -5.08 11.63 28.07
C VAL A 135 -3.66 11.15 28.39
N HIS A 136 -2.86 10.85 27.36
CA HIS A 136 -1.48 10.45 27.57
C HIS A 136 -0.64 11.56 28.22
N GLN A 137 -0.82 12.80 27.76
CA GLN A 137 -0.06 13.94 28.26
C GLN A 137 -0.41 14.27 29.73
N ASP A 138 -1.65 14.03 30.15
CA ASP A 138 -2.12 14.31 31.51
C ASP A 138 -1.90 13.12 32.46
N GLY A 139 -2.16 11.88 32.02
CA GLY A 139 -2.25 10.69 32.88
C GLY A 139 -1.35 9.51 32.49
N GLY A 140 -0.54 9.62 31.43
CA GLY A 140 0.41 8.59 31.00
C GLY A 140 -0.23 7.35 30.33
N ASP A 141 0.57 6.29 30.19
CA ASP A 141 0.17 5.07 29.47
C ASP A 141 -1.00 4.33 30.15
N ASP A 142 -1.07 4.33 31.48
CA ASP A 142 -2.12 3.63 32.24
C ASP A 142 -3.50 4.27 32.04
N ALA A 143 -3.56 5.60 32.02
CA ALA A 143 -4.78 6.35 31.73
C ALA A 143 -5.28 6.06 30.30
N VAL A 144 -4.37 6.01 29.33
CA VAL A 144 -4.69 5.63 27.95
C VAL A 144 -5.28 4.23 27.88
N LEU A 145 -4.68 3.24 28.55
CA LEU A 145 -5.19 1.86 28.55
C LEU A 145 -6.63 1.78 29.07
N GLN A 146 -6.97 2.53 30.12
CA GLN A 146 -8.34 2.60 30.64
C GLN A 146 -9.31 3.22 29.63
N VAL A 147 -8.92 4.33 29.00
CA VAL A 147 -9.77 5.02 28.01
C VAL A 147 -9.97 4.19 26.75
N ILE A 148 -8.93 3.55 26.21
CA ILE A 148 -9.09 2.73 24.99
C ILE A 148 -9.92 1.48 25.25
N LYS A 149 -9.84 0.90 26.48
CA LYS A 149 -10.73 -0.17 26.91
C LYS A 149 -12.17 0.32 26.97
N HIS A 150 -12.41 1.49 27.58
CA HIS A 150 -13.74 2.11 27.64
C HIS A 150 -14.31 2.41 26.25
N PHE A 151 -13.47 2.84 25.31
CA PHE A 151 -13.83 3.10 23.92
C PHE A 151 -13.99 1.83 23.07
N GLY A 152 -13.80 0.63 23.64
CA GLY A 152 -14.00 -0.66 22.97
C GLY A 152 -12.89 -1.03 21.98
N PHE A 153 -11.68 -0.46 22.11
CA PHE A 153 -10.54 -0.83 21.27
C PHE A 153 -10.04 -2.26 21.57
N THR A 154 -10.36 -2.80 22.74
CA THR A 154 -9.99 -4.14 23.19
C THR A 154 -10.96 -5.23 22.75
N GLU A 155 -12.10 -4.87 22.16
CA GLU A 155 -13.15 -5.80 21.71
C GLU A 155 -12.84 -6.47 20.36
N HIS A 156 -11.62 -6.29 19.86
CA HIS A 156 -11.17 -6.93 18.63
C HIS A 156 -11.02 -8.45 18.84
N ARG A 157 -11.36 -9.26 17.83
CA ARG A 157 -11.29 -10.73 17.86
C ARG A 157 -9.95 -11.33 18.34
N PHE A 158 -8.86 -10.59 18.17
CA PHE A 158 -7.53 -11.00 18.61
C PHE A 158 -7.20 -10.60 20.06
N LEU A 159 -7.92 -9.63 20.62
CA LEU A 159 -7.70 -9.12 21.97
C LEU A 159 -8.76 -9.61 22.98
N MET A 160 -9.88 -10.16 22.49
CA MET A 160 -10.99 -10.65 23.33
C MET A 160 -10.59 -11.75 24.33
N ASN A 161 -9.50 -12.49 24.12
CA ASN A 161 -8.98 -13.48 25.08
C ASN A 161 -7.92 -12.91 26.05
N ALA A 162 -7.39 -11.70 25.77
CA ALA A 162 -6.35 -11.06 26.56
C ALA A 162 -6.90 -10.09 27.62
N ALA A 163 -8.16 -9.65 27.46
CA ALA A 163 -8.78 -8.68 28.35
C ALA A 163 -8.99 -9.18 29.80
N ASP A 164 -8.95 -10.50 30.02
CA ASP A 164 -9.04 -11.16 31.33
C ASP A 164 -7.68 -11.65 31.89
N SER A 165 -6.60 -11.65 31.09
CA SER A 165 -5.33 -12.28 31.47
C SER A 165 -4.25 -11.32 32.00
N PHE A 166 -4.47 -9.99 31.95
CA PHE A 166 -3.47 -8.99 32.36
C PHE A 166 -3.08 -9.03 33.85
N TYR A 167 -3.73 -9.85 34.69
CA TYR A 167 -3.37 -10.04 36.09
C TYR A 167 -2.64 -11.34 36.44
N THR A 168 -2.43 -12.29 35.51
CA THR A 168 -1.78 -13.56 35.86
C THR A 168 -0.97 -14.18 34.72
N ASN A 169 0.32 -13.85 34.65
CA ASN A 169 1.43 -14.82 34.72
C ASN A 169 2.72 -14.26 34.10
N ARG A 170 3.64 -13.86 34.98
CA ARG A 170 5.06 -14.14 34.78
C ARG A 170 5.29 -15.60 35.18
N GLN A 171 5.82 -16.45 34.29
CA GLN A 171 6.85 -17.48 34.55
C GLN A 171 6.83 -18.64 33.52
N TYR A 172 7.95 -18.78 32.80
CA TYR A 172 8.70 -20.01 32.45
C TYR A 172 8.17 -21.16 31.53
N ARG A 173 9.12 -21.58 30.64
CA ARG A 173 9.50 -22.92 30.06
C ARG A 173 8.76 -23.43 28.81
N GLN A 174 9.40 -23.67 27.65
CA GLN A 174 10.46 -24.64 27.19
C GLN A 174 9.94 -26.00 26.61
N TYR A 175 10.01 -26.14 25.26
CA TYR A 175 10.31 -27.31 24.35
C TYR A 175 9.66 -28.72 24.52
N PRO A 176 9.69 -29.68 23.53
CA PRO A 176 9.69 -29.68 22.04
C PRO A 176 8.75 -30.81 21.43
N PRO A 177 9.01 -31.50 20.27
CA PRO A 177 8.19 -31.45 19.04
C PRO A 177 7.49 -32.79 18.65
N THR A 178 6.69 -32.81 17.57
CA THR A 178 6.51 -34.01 16.71
C THR A 178 5.88 -33.71 15.34
N ASN A 179 6.45 -34.37 14.32
CA ASN A 179 6.05 -34.39 12.90
C ASN A 179 4.82 -35.30 12.66
N ILE A 180 4.06 -35.07 11.57
CA ILE A 180 3.95 -35.99 10.40
C ILE A 180 2.86 -35.56 9.35
N HIS A 181 3.34 -35.43 8.09
CA HIS A 181 2.73 -35.58 6.73
C HIS A 181 1.41 -34.88 6.32
N MET A 182 1.11 -34.55 5.04
CA MET A 182 1.77 -34.09 3.80
C MET A 182 0.68 -34.10 2.68
N LYS A 183 0.89 -33.28 1.61
CA LYS A 183 0.31 -33.30 0.22
C LYS A 183 -0.77 -32.25 -0.09
N TRP A 184 -0.75 -31.45 -1.17
CA TRP A 184 0.25 -31.00 -2.18
C TRP A 184 -0.37 -29.76 -2.90
N ARG A 185 0.32 -28.62 -2.95
CA ARG A 185 0.92 -27.90 -4.13
C ARG A 185 -0.01 -27.32 -5.21
N ALA A 186 0.03 -25.99 -5.32
CA ALA A 186 0.36 -25.30 -6.57
C ALA A 186 1.18 -24.04 -6.22
N THR A 187 2.46 -24.01 -6.61
CA THR A 187 3.48 -23.06 -6.17
C THR A 187 3.99 -22.26 -7.37
N MET A 188 4.06 -20.93 -7.25
CA MET A 188 5.15 -20.12 -7.81
C MET A 188 5.80 -19.44 -6.61
N ARG A 189 6.84 -20.07 -6.07
CA ARG A 189 7.71 -19.55 -5.01
C ARG A 189 9.08 -19.47 -5.65
N LEU A 190 9.80 -18.39 -5.35
CA LEU A 190 11.23 -18.26 -5.56
C LEU A 190 11.91 -19.57 -5.14
N SER A 191 12.56 -20.20 -6.11
CA SER A 191 13.22 -21.50 -5.98
C SER A 191 14.49 -21.35 -5.15
N SER A 192 14.36 -21.51 -3.84
CA SER A 192 15.44 -21.95 -2.93
C SER A 192 14.96 -22.21 -1.49
N VAL A 193 13.73 -21.83 -1.13
CA VAL A 193 13.25 -22.02 0.25
C VAL A 193 12.44 -23.32 0.39
N PRO A 194 12.84 -24.28 1.26
CA PRO A 194 12.13 -25.55 1.43
C PRO A 194 10.67 -25.34 1.90
N PRO A 195 9.77 -26.30 1.65
CA PRO A 195 8.37 -26.17 2.04
C PRO A 195 8.25 -26.25 3.58
N GLY A 196 8.15 -25.11 4.25
CA GLY A 196 7.95 -25.04 5.70
C GLY A 196 8.42 -23.76 6.37
N SER A 197 9.38 -23.01 5.80
CA SER A 197 9.75 -21.70 6.32
C SER A 197 8.84 -20.60 5.73
N SER A 198 8.19 -19.88 6.62
CA SER A 198 7.27 -18.75 6.34
C SER A 198 7.96 -17.39 6.47
N ALA A 199 9.26 -17.35 6.74
CA ALA A 199 9.94 -16.09 6.91
C ALA A 199 10.22 -15.45 5.53
N CYS A 200 9.50 -14.39 5.20
CA CYS A 200 9.90 -13.47 4.14
C CYS A 200 11.03 -12.57 4.69
N ALA A 201 12.05 -12.32 3.87
CA ALA A 201 13.12 -11.39 4.25
C ALA A 201 12.52 -9.99 4.47
N ASP A 202 12.72 -9.43 5.66
CA ASP A 202 12.40 -8.03 5.92
C ASP A 202 13.50 -7.15 5.31
N LEU A 203 13.20 -6.44 4.23
CA LEU A 203 14.16 -5.55 3.59
C LEU A 203 14.30 -4.20 4.33
N LEU A 204 13.51 -3.94 5.37
CA LEU A 204 13.55 -2.73 6.19
C LEU A 204 14.44 -2.88 7.44
N CYS A 205 14.94 -4.08 7.71
CA CYS A 205 15.85 -4.32 8.83
C CYS A 205 17.27 -3.75 8.58
N SER A 206 18.18 -3.97 9.53
CA SER A 206 19.59 -3.56 9.37
C SER A 206 20.31 -4.39 8.32
N ASP A 207 21.46 -3.91 7.86
CA ASP A 207 22.30 -4.61 6.89
C ASP A 207 22.70 -6.00 7.45
N GLU A 208 23.13 -6.07 8.71
CA GLU A 208 23.55 -7.31 9.40
C GLU A 208 22.40 -8.29 9.64
N ALA A 209 21.21 -7.76 9.94
CA ALA A 209 20.01 -8.57 10.16
C ALA A 209 19.55 -9.23 8.86
N LEU A 210 19.59 -8.50 7.73
CA LEU A 210 19.26 -9.08 6.43
C LEU A 210 20.30 -10.13 6.04
N GLU A 211 21.58 -9.81 6.22
CA GLU A 211 22.69 -10.72 5.98
C GLU A 211 22.53 -12.04 6.73
N SER A 212 22.38 -11.98 8.05
CA SER A 212 22.17 -13.15 8.92
C SER A 212 20.91 -13.94 8.53
N PHE A 213 19.84 -13.23 8.14
CA PHE A 213 18.60 -13.84 7.69
C PHE A 213 18.81 -14.66 6.43
N LEU A 214 19.47 -14.09 5.42
CA LEU A 214 19.69 -14.76 4.13
C LEU A 214 20.58 -15.99 4.30
N GLU A 215 21.69 -15.89 5.07
CA GLU A 215 22.57 -17.02 5.35
C GLU A 215 21.86 -18.16 6.08
N SER A 216 20.99 -17.83 7.04
CA SER A 216 20.31 -18.84 7.86
C SER A 216 19.14 -19.52 7.13
N ASN A 217 18.54 -18.86 6.12
CA ASN A 217 17.28 -19.30 5.52
C ASN A 217 17.38 -19.68 4.04
N ILE A 218 18.47 -19.33 3.34
CA ILE A 218 18.70 -19.70 1.95
C ILE A 218 19.79 -20.78 1.90
N PRO A 219 19.42 -22.06 1.64
CA PRO A 219 20.40 -23.09 1.35
C PRO A 219 21.30 -22.65 0.19
N ASP A 220 22.61 -22.86 0.34
CA ASP A 220 23.61 -22.51 -0.66
C ASP A 220 23.55 -21.04 -1.10
N VAL A 221 23.29 -20.09 -0.18
CA VAL A 221 23.22 -18.64 -0.47
C VAL A 221 24.44 -18.12 -1.25
N ALA A 222 25.62 -18.71 -1.04
CA ALA A 222 26.85 -18.39 -1.77
C ALA A 222 26.81 -18.75 -3.27
N SER A 223 25.84 -19.56 -3.72
CA SER A 223 25.64 -19.92 -5.12
C SER A 223 24.80 -18.90 -5.92
N VAL A 224 24.21 -17.90 -5.25
CA VAL A 224 23.32 -16.91 -5.89
C VAL A 224 24.06 -16.12 -6.96
N SER A 225 23.65 -16.27 -8.22
CA SER A 225 24.23 -15.55 -9.36
C SER A 225 23.37 -14.40 -9.88
N HIS A 226 22.05 -14.47 -9.72
CA HIS A 226 21.11 -13.52 -10.30
C HIS A 226 20.11 -13.04 -9.26
N VAL A 227 19.87 -11.74 -9.21
CA VAL A 227 18.90 -11.10 -8.32
C VAL A 227 17.79 -10.47 -9.15
N TYR A 228 16.55 -10.90 -8.90
CA TYR A 228 15.34 -10.34 -9.51
C TYR A 228 14.61 -9.50 -8.45
N TYR A 229 14.87 -8.20 -8.43
CA TYR A 229 14.38 -7.30 -7.38
C TYR A 229 13.05 -6.64 -7.80
N PHE A 230 11.93 -7.21 -7.36
CA PHE A 230 10.57 -6.74 -7.65
C PHE A 230 9.85 -6.29 -6.37
N SER A 231 10.54 -5.50 -5.54
CA SER A 231 10.04 -5.02 -4.25
C SER A 231 10.03 -3.51 -4.18
N PHE A 232 9.01 -2.96 -3.54
CA PHE A 232 8.82 -1.53 -3.33
C PHE A 232 8.00 -1.26 -2.07
N LYS A 233 8.36 -0.21 -1.33
CA LYS A 233 7.61 0.26 -0.17
C LYS A 233 7.09 1.67 -0.41
N SER A 234 5.77 1.83 -0.53
CA SER A 234 5.17 3.15 -0.67
C SER A 234 5.25 3.97 0.62
N ASP A 235 5.49 5.27 0.50
CA ASP A 235 5.35 6.25 1.58
C ASP A 235 4.68 7.52 1.03
N ALA A 236 3.90 8.23 1.86
CA ALA A 236 3.25 9.46 1.44
C ALA A 236 4.25 10.62 1.28
N ASP A 237 5.36 10.56 2.01
CA ASP A 237 6.50 11.46 1.83
C ASP A 237 7.44 10.87 0.76
N SER A 238 7.60 11.59 -0.35
CA SER A 238 8.39 11.09 -1.47
C SER A 238 9.88 10.98 -1.17
N GLU A 239 10.45 11.85 -0.33
CA GLU A 239 11.87 11.76 0.03
C GLU A 239 12.11 10.56 0.95
N LYS A 240 11.21 10.34 1.90
CA LYS A 240 11.25 9.15 2.77
C LYS A 240 11.02 7.86 1.99
N GLU A 241 10.12 7.87 1.01
CA GLU A 241 9.90 6.76 0.08
C GLU A 241 11.21 6.42 -0.65
N ILE A 242 11.88 7.42 -1.22
CA ILE A 242 13.18 7.24 -1.89
C ILE A 242 14.22 6.67 -0.94
N GLN A 243 14.42 7.28 0.23
CA GLN A 243 15.42 6.84 1.21
C GLN A 243 15.19 5.38 1.62
N THR A 244 13.94 5.02 1.91
CA THR A 244 13.53 3.67 2.32
C THR A 244 13.87 2.65 1.24
N ASN A 245 13.43 2.93 0.02
CA ASN A 245 13.55 2.03 -1.11
C ASN A 245 15.00 1.87 -1.59
N VAL A 246 15.77 2.97 -1.63
CA VAL A 246 17.22 2.92 -1.94
C VAL A 246 17.96 2.10 -0.88
N GLY A 247 17.58 2.25 0.40
CA GLY A 247 18.12 1.43 1.48
C GLY A 247 17.84 -0.06 1.29
N MET A 248 16.59 -0.43 0.95
CA MET A 248 16.19 -1.83 0.71
C MET A 248 17.02 -2.45 -0.41
N MET A 249 17.16 -1.76 -1.54
CA MET A 249 17.95 -2.24 -2.68
C MET A 249 19.43 -2.37 -2.33
N ARG A 250 20.01 -1.37 -1.65
CA ARG A 250 21.42 -1.38 -1.20
C ARG A 250 21.71 -2.60 -0.34
N ARG A 251 20.84 -2.89 0.63
CA ARG A 251 20.99 -4.05 1.52
C ARG A 251 21.04 -5.36 0.76
N VAL A 252 20.13 -5.57 -0.19
CA VAL A 252 20.12 -6.79 -1.01
C VAL A 252 21.38 -6.88 -1.86
N ALA A 253 21.76 -5.82 -2.56
CA ALA A 253 22.94 -5.82 -3.43
C ALA A 253 24.23 -6.12 -2.64
N ARG A 254 24.38 -5.51 -1.46
CA ARG A 254 25.56 -5.72 -0.60
C ARG A 254 25.59 -7.09 0.06
N ALA A 255 24.46 -7.58 0.56
CA ALA A 255 24.39 -8.90 1.16
C ALA A 255 24.72 -10.00 0.13
N VAL A 256 24.12 -9.95 -1.07
CA VAL A 256 24.43 -10.97 -2.11
C VAL A 256 25.90 -10.87 -2.53
N LYS A 257 26.45 -9.65 -2.64
CA LYS A 257 27.87 -9.41 -2.93
C LYS A 257 28.80 -9.96 -1.83
N SER A 258 28.42 -9.91 -0.56
CA SER A 258 29.26 -10.38 0.54
C SER A 258 29.33 -11.91 0.62
N PHE A 259 28.25 -12.61 0.24
CA PHE A 259 28.19 -14.08 0.33
C PHE A 259 28.52 -14.80 -0.96
N SER A 260 28.28 -14.20 -2.13
CA SER A 260 28.40 -14.90 -3.40
C SER A 260 29.43 -14.29 -4.34
N VAL A 261 30.52 -15.03 -4.53
CA VAL A 261 31.49 -14.79 -5.60
C VAL A 261 30.93 -15.10 -7.00
N ASN A 262 29.77 -15.76 -7.08
CA ASN A 262 29.09 -16.11 -8.32
C ASN A 262 28.09 -15.05 -8.78
N PHE A 263 27.95 -13.96 -8.02
CA PHE A 263 27.01 -12.90 -8.35
C PHE A 263 27.36 -12.27 -9.71
N GLN A 264 26.38 -12.19 -10.61
CA GLN A 264 26.53 -11.79 -12.01
C GLN A 264 25.55 -10.70 -12.43
N PHE A 265 24.30 -10.76 -11.98
CA PHE A 265 23.28 -9.85 -12.53
C PHE A 265 22.21 -9.43 -11.52
N PHE A 266 21.88 -8.13 -11.52
CA PHE A 266 20.80 -7.55 -10.74
C PHE A 266 19.77 -6.87 -11.67
N VAL A 267 18.57 -7.42 -11.79
CA VAL A 267 17.49 -6.84 -12.60
C VAL A 267 16.37 -6.33 -11.71
N TYR A 268 15.84 -5.16 -12.03
CA TYR A 268 14.69 -4.58 -11.34
C TYR A 268 13.74 -3.87 -12.32
N PRO A 269 12.42 -3.84 -12.04
CA PRO A 269 11.52 -2.98 -12.76
C PRO A 269 11.63 -1.56 -12.22
N GLY A 270 11.90 -0.61 -13.11
CA GLY A 270 11.62 0.80 -12.89
C GLY A 270 10.13 1.07 -13.07
N GLY A 271 9.81 2.09 -13.86
CA GLY A 271 8.44 2.37 -14.28
C GLY A 271 8.31 3.74 -14.93
N THR A 272 7.19 3.99 -15.58
CA THR A 272 6.93 5.28 -16.26
C THR A 272 6.90 6.50 -15.33
N ARG A 273 6.82 6.32 -14.01
CA ARG A 273 7.12 7.41 -13.05
C ARG A 273 8.55 7.96 -13.22
N GLY A 274 9.48 7.16 -13.74
CA GLY A 274 10.83 7.60 -14.17
C GLY A 274 10.85 8.49 -15.42
N TYR A 275 9.70 8.76 -16.04
CA TYR A 275 9.53 9.73 -17.13
C TYR A 275 8.69 10.94 -16.72
N GLY A 276 8.40 11.13 -15.44
CA GLY A 276 7.65 12.31 -15.03
C GLY A 276 6.14 12.18 -15.07
N ILE A 277 5.58 11.00 -15.33
CA ILE A 277 4.13 10.90 -15.61
C ILE A 277 3.25 11.29 -14.41
N TYR A 278 3.77 11.29 -13.18
CA TYR A 278 3.02 11.71 -11.98
C TYR A 278 2.87 13.23 -11.85
N ARG A 279 3.55 14.03 -12.69
CA ARG A 279 3.28 15.46 -12.81
C ARG A 279 2.01 15.64 -13.64
N LEU A 280 1.21 16.67 -13.33
CA LEU A 280 0.06 17.04 -14.14
C LEU A 280 0.51 17.24 -15.59
N ASP A 281 -0.20 16.64 -16.54
CA ASP A 281 0.10 16.61 -17.99
C ASP A 281 1.40 15.91 -18.41
N GLY A 282 2.12 15.29 -17.47
CA GLY A 282 3.41 14.67 -17.71
C GLY A 282 4.55 15.68 -17.90
N ILE A 283 5.79 15.18 -17.99
CA ILE A 283 6.98 16.02 -18.24
C ILE A 283 7.40 15.97 -19.72
N PHE A 284 7.29 14.80 -20.34
CA PHE A 284 7.73 14.56 -21.71
C PHE A 284 6.57 14.13 -22.60
N THR A 285 6.71 14.39 -23.89
CA THR A 285 5.78 13.94 -24.92
C THR A 285 6.12 12.52 -25.36
N ALA A 286 5.11 11.66 -25.47
CA ALA A 286 5.26 10.31 -26.02
C ALA A 286 5.58 10.33 -27.54
N PRO A 287 6.23 9.28 -28.09
CA PRO A 287 6.66 8.07 -27.43
C PRO A 287 7.84 8.31 -26.48
N LEU A 288 7.73 7.78 -25.25
CA LEU A 288 8.77 7.94 -24.25
C LEU A 288 9.96 7.04 -24.60
N THR A 289 11.15 7.62 -24.69
CA THR A 289 12.40 6.91 -24.97
C THR A 289 13.31 6.96 -23.75
N GLU A 290 14.16 5.95 -23.58
CA GLU A 290 15.02 5.82 -22.41
C GLU A 290 16.13 6.88 -22.36
N ALA A 291 16.27 7.76 -23.36
CA ALA A 291 17.15 8.93 -23.29
C ALA A 291 16.55 10.10 -22.50
N LEU A 292 15.25 10.07 -22.22
CA LEU A 292 14.53 11.13 -21.49
C LEU A 292 14.74 11.06 -19.98
N VAL A 293 15.08 9.89 -19.44
CA VAL A 293 15.25 9.63 -18.00
C VAL A 293 16.34 10.47 -17.33
N ASP A 294 17.29 11.00 -18.11
CA ASP A 294 18.38 11.86 -17.63
C ASP A 294 18.08 13.36 -17.81
N GLN A 295 16.89 13.68 -18.34
CA GLN A 295 16.42 15.05 -18.57
C GLN A 295 15.33 15.46 -17.56
N LEU A 296 15.12 14.64 -16.52
CA LEU A 296 14.14 14.95 -15.48
C LEU A 296 14.55 16.22 -14.71
N PRO A 297 13.63 17.16 -14.47
CA PRO A 297 13.86 18.29 -13.58
C PRO A 297 14.26 17.87 -12.16
N ASP A 298 15.20 18.59 -11.54
CA ASP A 298 15.72 18.29 -10.19
C ASP A 298 14.62 18.20 -9.12
N ASP A 299 13.59 19.03 -9.24
CA ASP A 299 12.46 19.03 -8.31
C ASP A 299 11.62 17.76 -8.45
N TYR A 300 11.55 17.17 -9.64
CA TYR A 300 10.88 15.88 -9.87
C TYR A 300 11.75 14.69 -9.45
N VAL A 301 13.08 14.75 -9.64
CA VAL A 301 14.01 13.68 -9.25
C VAL A 301 13.93 13.37 -7.74
N LYS A 302 13.60 14.36 -6.92
CA LYS A 302 13.34 14.19 -5.47
C LYS A 302 12.01 13.48 -5.15
N THR A 303 11.24 13.13 -6.17
CA THR A 303 9.93 12.48 -6.03
C THR A 303 9.90 11.07 -6.61
N VAL A 304 11.01 10.53 -7.13
CA VAL A 304 11.04 9.19 -7.75
C VAL A 304 12.34 8.46 -7.44
N ALA A 305 12.26 7.18 -7.06
CA ALA A 305 13.42 6.40 -6.58
C ALA A 305 14.37 5.92 -7.70
N TYR A 306 13.88 5.75 -8.95
CA TYR A 306 14.64 5.09 -10.02
C TYR A 306 15.97 5.75 -10.38
N PRO A 307 16.10 7.09 -10.49
CA PRO A 307 17.41 7.73 -10.67
C PRO A 307 18.41 7.38 -9.56
N HIS A 308 17.93 7.26 -8.31
CA HIS A 308 18.75 6.93 -7.16
C HIS A 308 19.14 5.45 -7.13
N TYR A 309 18.27 4.55 -7.61
CA TYR A 309 18.62 3.13 -7.84
C TYR A 309 19.75 2.97 -8.84
N ARG A 310 19.65 3.65 -10.00
CA ARG A 310 20.69 3.65 -11.03
C ARG A 310 22.04 4.12 -10.47
N ALA A 311 22.04 5.25 -9.75
CA ALA A 311 23.26 5.78 -9.13
C ALA A 311 23.85 4.83 -8.07
N LEU A 312 23.01 4.23 -7.24
CA LEU A 312 23.41 3.25 -6.24
C LEU A 312 24.04 2.01 -6.90
N LEU A 313 23.35 1.39 -7.85
CA LEU A 313 23.81 0.14 -8.47
C LEU A 313 25.07 0.38 -9.30
N ALA A 314 25.16 1.48 -10.04
CA ALA A 314 26.38 1.86 -10.76
C ALA A 314 27.58 2.02 -9.82
N LYS A 315 27.37 2.57 -8.62
CA LYS A 315 28.41 2.69 -7.59
C LYS A 315 28.80 1.32 -7.02
N GLU A 316 27.82 0.47 -6.70
CA GLU A 316 28.06 -0.83 -6.05
C GLU A 316 28.64 -1.89 -6.99
N SER A 317 28.32 -1.81 -8.29
CA SER A 317 28.80 -2.71 -9.35
C SER A 317 30.12 -2.26 -9.98
N LYS A 318 30.60 -1.05 -9.65
CA LYS A 318 31.87 -0.54 -10.20
C LYS A 318 33.02 -1.48 -9.85
N ASP A 319 33.79 -1.85 -10.88
CA ASP A 319 34.93 -2.77 -10.79
C ASP A 319 34.56 -4.16 -10.21
N GLN A 320 33.28 -4.54 -10.30
CA GLN A 320 32.78 -5.86 -9.89
C GLN A 320 32.51 -6.75 -11.12
N GLN A 321 32.39 -8.06 -10.89
CA GLN A 321 32.01 -9.02 -11.93
C GLN A 321 30.51 -8.99 -12.25
N TRP A 322 29.69 -8.50 -11.33
CA TRP A 322 28.25 -8.39 -11.51
C TRP A 322 27.84 -7.05 -12.11
N THR A 323 26.70 -7.04 -12.80
CA THR A 323 26.13 -5.84 -13.42
C THR A 323 24.61 -5.76 -13.18
N TRP A 324 23.94 -4.77 -13.74
CA TRP A 324 22.52 -4.55 -13.53
C TRP A 324 21.81 -4.04 -14.78
N CYS A 325 20.48 -4.15 -14.82
CA CYS A 325 19.66 -3.41 -15.77
C CYS A 325 18.32 -2.97 -15.16
N GLU A 326 17.76 -1.90 -15.72
CA GLU A 326 16.42 -1.41 -15.39
C GLU A 326 15.46 -1.77 -16.53
N LEU A 327 14.35 -2.41 -16.19
CA LEU A 327 13.23 -2.62 -17.12
C LEU A 327 12.12 -1.64 -16.79
N VAL A 328 11.67 -0.84 -17.75
CA VAL A 328 10.71 0.24 -17.53
C VAL A 328 9.35 -0.13 -18.12
N PRO A 329 8.42 -0.67 -17.30
CA PRO A 329 7.05 -0.88 -17.70
C PRO A 329 6.22 0.41 -17.56
N ASP A 330 5.07 0.47 -18.24
CA ASP A 330 4.00 1.39 -17.89
C ASP A 330 2.94 0.67 -17.03
N VAL A 331 1.91 0.08 -17.65
CA VAL A 331 0.92 -0.72 -16.93
C VAL A 331 1.35 -2.19 -16.90
N ILE A 332 1.60 -2.72 -15.71
CA ILE A 332 1.83 -4.15 -15.51
C ILE A 332 0.48 -4.86 -15.31
N VAL A 333 0.20 -5.83 -16.18
CA VAL A 333 -1.01 -6.66 -16.12
C VAL A 333 -0.64 -8.05 -15.62
N GLY A 334 -1.14 -8.43 -14.46
CA GLY A 334 -0.81 -9.74 -13.89
C GLY A 334 -1.56 -10.06 -12.60
N PHE A 335 -1.20 -11.19 -12.01
CA PHE A 335 -1.79 -11.71 -10.78
C PHE A 335 -0.76 -11.73 -9.66
N THR A 336 -1.15 -11.26 -8.47
CA THR A 336 -0.34 -11.30 -7.24
C THR A 336 -1.16 -11.94 -6.11
N PRO A 337 -0.81 -13.15 -5.64
CA PRO A 337 -1.64 -13.91 -4.68
C PRO A 337 -1.73 -13.27 -3.29
N ASN A 338 -0.71 -12.51 -2.89
CA ASN A 338 -0.65 -11.85 -1.59
C ASN A 338 -1.18 -10.40 -1.64
N GLY A 339 -1.81 -10.01 -2.75
CA GLY A 339 -2.18 -8.62 -3.02
C GLY A 339 -1.01 -7.77 -3.52
N SER A 340 -1.33 -6.60 -4.09
CA SER A 340 -0.38 -5.56 -4.48
C SER A 340 -1.10 -4.21 -4.47
N GLY A 341 -0.44 -3.19 -3.91
CA GLY A 341 -0.94 -1.80 -3.88
C GLY A 341 -1.05 -1.13 -5.24
N PHE A 342 -0.64 -1.82 -6.30
CA PHE A 342 -0.63 -1.32 -7.67
C PHE A 342 -1.23 -2.32 -8.67
N SER A 343 -2.03 -3.29 -8.20
CA SER A 343 -2.68 -4.28 -9.08
C SER A 343 -3.95 -3.73 -9.73
N LEU A 344 -3.79 -3.02 -10.85
CA LEU A 344 -4.93 -2.54 -11.64
C LEU A 344 -5.81 -3.70 -12.14
N ALA A 345 -5.18 -4.81 -12.55
CA ALA A 345 -5.90 -6.00 -13.01
C ALA A 345 -6.79 -6.61 -11.92
N GLY A 346 -6.27 -6.72 -10.68
CA GLY A 346 -7.05 -7.23 -9.55
C GLY A 346 -8.17 -6.26 -9.17
N HIS A 347 -7.88 -4.95 -9.17
CA HIS A 347 -8.85 -3.93 -8.85
C HIS A 347 -10.06 -3.93 -9.80
N TRP A 348 -9.80 -3.96 -11.10
CA TRP A 348 -10.87 -4.02 -12.10
C TRP A 348 -11.57 -5.38 -12.14
N ALA A 349 -10.87 -6.47 -11.84
CA ALA A 349 -11.50 -7.78 -11.75
C ALA A 349 -12.60 -7.81 -10.70
N VAL A 350 -12.28 -7.37 -9.47
CA VAL A 350 -13.27 -7.30 -8.38
C VAL A 350 -14.38 -6.31 -8.72
N TYR A 351 -14.03 -5.11 -9.20
CA TYR A 351 -15.02 -4.09 -9.57
C TYR A 351 -16.02 -4.58 -10.64
N LEU A 352 -15.55 -5.14 -11.75
CA LEU A 352 -16.42 -5.58 -12.84
C LEU A 352 -17.24 -6.81 -12.46
N TYR A 353 -16.69 -7.68 -11.62
CA TYR A 353 -17.47 -8.77 -11.04
C TYR A 353 -18.58 -8.24 -10.13
N THR A 354 -18.29 -7.30 -9.23
CA THR A 354 -19.31 -6.61 -8.42
C THR A 354 -20.34 -5.92 -9.30
N TYR A 355 -19.91 -5.19 -10.34
CA TYR A 355 -20.79 -4.50 -11.25
C TYR A 355 -21.77 -5.45 -11.94
N LYS A 356 -21.28 -6.62 -12.38
CA LYS A 356 -22.10 -7.68 -12.95
C LYS A 356 -23.09 -8.26 -11.94
N LEU A 357 -22.68 -8.49 -10.70
CA LEU A 357 -23.59 -8.98 -9.66
C LEU A 357 -24.75 -8.03 -9.42
N VAL A 358 -24.46 -6.73 -9.39
CA VAL A 358 -25.44 -5.68 -9.08
C VAL A 358 -26.36 -5.38 -10.26
N HIS A 359 -25.80 -5.26 -11.46
CA HIS A 359 -26.53 -4.77 -12.63
C HIS A 359 -26.95 -5.87 -13.62
N GLY A 360 -26.45 -7.10 -13.43
CA GLY A 360 -26.79 -8.26 -14.23
C GLY A 360 -25.91 -8.46 -15.46
N GLN A 361 -26.17 -9.58 -16.14
CA GLN A 361 -25.50 -9.95 -17.39
C GLN A 361 -25.78 -8.91 -18.49
N ALA A 362 -24.78 -8.63 -19.32
CA ALA A 362 -24.84 -7.67 -20.43
C ALA A 362 -25.13 -6.22 -20.04
N ALA A 363 -25.07 -5.88 -18.74
CA ALA A 363 -25.16 -4.49 -18.29
C ALA A 363 -24.06 -3.62 -18.90
N GLU A 364 -24.38 -2.36 -19.14
CA GLU A 364 -23.46 -1.38 -19.66
C GLU A 364 -22.59 -0.84 -18.53
N ALA A 365 -21.29 -1.07 -18.61
CA ALA A 365 -20.30 -0.66 -17.61
C ALA A 365 -19.50 0.53 -18.16
N PRO A 366 -19.80 1.78 -17.73
CA PRO A 366 -19.04 2.95 -18.15
C PRO A 366 -17.60 2.88 -17.64
N PHE A 367 -16.66 3.33 -18.48
CA PHE A 367 -15.28 3.52 -18.06
C PHE A 367 -15.22 4.48 -16.86
N GLN A 368 -14.45 4.09 -15.85
CA GLN A 368 -14.30 4.82 -14.59
C GLN A 368 -13.19 5.87 -14.72
N GLY A 369 -13.49 6.95 -15.44
CA GLY A 369 -12.55 8.02 -15.75
C GLY A 369 -13.17 9.10 -16.63
N VAL A 370 -12.33 10.00 -17.14
CA VAL A 370 -12.76 11.05 -18.07
C VAL A 370 -12.42 10.68 -19.52
N LYS A 371 -13.08 11.33 -20.50
CA LYS A 371 -12.85 11.07 -21.93
C LYS A 371 -11.38 11.20 -22.33
N ALA A 372 -10.65 12.18 -21.78
CA ALA A 372 -9.23 12.35 -22.06
C ALA A 372 -8.40 11.12 -21.60
N GLY A 373 -8.61 10.62 -20.39
CA GLY A 373 -7.94 9.40 -19.90
C GLY A 373 -8.38 8.13 -20.63
N TYR A 374 -9.62 8.10 -21.12
CA TYR A 374 -10.14 7.01 -21.96
C TYR A 374 -9.43 6.95 -23.33
N ASP A 375 -9.11 8.11 -23.90
CA ASP A 375 -8.54 8.26 -25.23
C ASP A 375 -7.00 8.22 -25.26
N SER A 376 -6.35 8.54 -24.14
CA SER A 376 -4.89 8.63 -24.03
C SER A 376 -4.18 7.31 -24.33
N LEU A 377 -3.08 7.41 -25.09
CA LEU A 377 -2.27 6.28 -25.52
C LEU A 377 -1.27 5.84 -24.47
N PHE A 378 -1.21 4.53 -24.25
CA PHE A 378 -0.30 3.90 -23.30
C PHE A 378 0.14 2.51 -23.79
N THR A 379 1.09 1.91 -23.07
CA THR A 379 1.60 0.57 -23.36
C THR A 379 1.41 -0.33 -22.14
N GLU A 380 1.19 -1.61 -22.39
CA GLU A 380 0.99 -2.61 -21.33
C GLU A 380 2.07 -3.67 -21.43
N VAL A 381 2.46 -4.21 -20.28
CA VAL A 381 3.28 -5.40 -20.20
C VAL A 381 2.59 -6.42 -19.32
N SER A 382 2.46 -7.65 -19.81
CA SER A 382 2.03 -8.77 -18.99
C SER A 382 3.12 -9.15 -17.99
N ALA A 383 2.75 -9.59 -16.79
CA ALA A 383 3.71 -10.06 -15.79
C ALA A 383 4.59 -11.21 -16.34
N THR A 384 4.02 -12.05 -17.21
CA THR A 384 4.75 -13.10 -17.93
C THR A 384 5.82 -12.53 -18.85
N MET A 385 5.49 -11.54 -19.70
CA MET A 385 6.46 -10.89 -20.58
C MET A 385 7.56 -10.19 -19.78
N LEU A 386 7.18 -9.44 -18.73
CA LEU A 386 8.14 -8.76 -17.87
C LEU A 386 9.13 -9.74 -17.21
N ALA A 387 8.63 -10.90 -16.74
CA ALA A 387 9.48 -11.95 -16.18
C ALA A 387 10.42 -12.56 -17.23
N LYS A 388 9.91 -12.86 -18.45
CA LYS A 388 10.74 -13.37 -19.56
C LYS A 388 11.84 -12.39 -19.94
N LEU A 389 11.51 -11.10 -20.04
CA LEU A 389 12.49 -10.06 -20.38
C LEU A 389 13.51 -9.86 -19.26
N ALA A 390 13.11 -9.97 -17.99
CA ALA A 390 14.05 -9.92 -16.88
C ALA A 390 15.06 -11.08 -16.92
N ILE A 391 14.58 -12.31 -17.18
CA ILE A 391 15.43 -13.49 -17.34
C ILE A 391 16.33 -13.34 -18.58
N HIS A 392 15.77 -12.89 -19.70
CA HIS A 392 16.54 -12.69 -20.94
C HIS A 392 17.66 -11.68 -20.72
N ALA A 393 17.34 -10.49 -20.21
CA ALA A 393 18.32 -9.45 -19.96
C ALA A 393 19.45 -9.93 -19.03
N SER A 394 19.10 -10.69 -18.00
CA SER A 394 20.07 -11.17 -17.03
C SER A 394 21.03 -12.22 -17.59
N LEU A 395 20.61 -12.94 -18.63
CA LEU A 395 21.42 -13.94 -19.33
C LEU A 395 22.21 -13.38 -20.52
N HIS A 396 22.02 -12.09 -20.86
CA HIS A 396 22.70 -11.41 -21.98
C HIS A 396 23.37 -10.10 -21.51
N PRO A 397 24.31 -10.15 -20.55
CA PRO A 397 24.87 -8.96 -19.93
C PRO A 397 25.59 -8.02 -20.91
N ASP A 398 26.16 -8.52 -22.01
CA ASP A 398 26.86 -7.67 -22.99
C ASP A 398 25.92 -6.64 -23.65
N ASP A 399 24.66 -7.02 -23.86
CA ASP A 399 23.66 -6.16 -24.48
C ASP A 399 22.93 -5.28 -23.45
N PHE A 400 22.73 -5.80 -22.24
CA PHE A 400 21.83 -5.22 -21.22
C PHE A 400 22.51 -4.51 -20.05
N ARG A 401 23.82 -4.71 -19.83
CA ARG A 401 24.53 -4.15 -18.67
C ARG A 401 24.41 -2.63 -18.56
N GLU A 402 24.13 -2.17 -17.35
CA GLU A 402 24.10 -0.77 -16.91
C GLU A 402 23.21 0.12 -17.81
N ARG A 403 22.12 -0.47 -18.31
CA ARG A 403 21.20 0.15 -19.25
C ARG A 403 19.77 0.04 -18.79
N ILE A 404 18.96 0.90 -19.39
CA ILE A 404 17.53 1.04 -19.15
C ILE A 404 16.84 0.61 -20.44
N PHE A 405 15.78 -0.19 -20.31
CA PHE A 405 14.99 -0.68 -21.42
C PHE A 405 13.51 -0.51 -21.14
N ASN A 406 12.81 0.21 -21.99
CA ASN A 406 11.36 0.19 -22.02
C ASN A 406 10.86 -1.20 -22.39
N VAL A 407 9.83 -1.66 -21.69
CA VAL A 407 9.25 -2.98 -21.90
C VAL A 407 7.73 -2.90 -22.02
N ALA A 408 7.21 -3.60 -23.02
CA ALA A 408 5.79 -3.78 -23.26
C ALA A 408 5.55 -5.08 -24.02
N ASP A 409 4.32 -5.60 -23.94
CA ASP A 409 3.87 -6.75 -24.73
C ASP A 409 3.91 -6.41 -26.23
N SER A 410 3.58 -5.17 -26.60
CA SER A 410 3.53 -4.69 -27.98
C SER A 410 4.14 -3.31 -28.13
N ALA A 411 4.79 -3.06 -29.28
CA ALA A 411 5.24 -1.72 -29.67
C ALA A 411 4.09 -0.82 -30.18
N ILE A 412 2.94 -1.42 -30.51
CA ILE A 412 1.74 -0.69 -30.92
C ILE A 412 1.03 -0.22 -29.65
N PRO A 413 0.90 1.09 -29.42
CA PRO A 413 0.21 1.61 -28.25
C PRO A 413 -1.31 1.37 -28.35
N GLY A 414 -1.95 1.27 -27.19
CA GLY A 414 -3.40 1.17 -27.07
C GLY A 414 -3.97 2.29 -26.21
N SER A 415 -5.30 2.30 -26.06
CA SER A 415 -6.00 3.19 -25.13
C SER A 415 -7.12 2.46 -24.42
N MET A 416 -7.67 3.05 -23.35
CA MET A 416 -8.80 2.46 -22.65
C MET A 416 -10.06 2.43 -23.52
N ARG A 417 -10.14 3.27 -24.56
CA ARG A 417 -11.12 3.13 -25.64
C ARG A 417 -11.17 1.76 -26.27
N GLN A 418 -10.00 1.16 -26.49
CA GLN A 418 -9.89 -0.18 -27.06
C GLN A 418 -9.97 -1.25 -25.96
N ARG A 419 -9.30 -1.03 -24.82
CA ARG A 419 -9.15 -2.05 -23.78
C ARG A 419 -10.38 -2.23 -22.88
N TRP A 420 -11.09 -1.16 -22.53
CA TRP A 420 -12.20 -1.24 -21.59
C TRP A 420 -13.34 -2.15 -22.08
N PRO A 421 -13.80 -2.08 -23.35
CA PRO A 421 -14.80 -3.02 -23.85
C PRO A 421 -14.33 -4.48 -23.79
N GLN A 422 -13.05 -4.74 -24.08
CA GLN A 422 -12.48 -6.09 -24.04
C GLN A 422 -12.46 -6.63 -22.60
N VAL A 423 -11.99 -5.84 -21.65
CA VAL A 423 -11.92 -6.20 -20.23
C VAL A 423 -13.33 -6.43 -19.66
N ALA A 424 -14.28 -5.52 -19.89
CA ALA A 424 -15.66 -5.67 -19.43
C ALA A 424 -16.35 -6.91 -20.04
N SER A 425 -16.10 -7.20 -21.33
CA SER A 425 -16.69 -8.34 -22.02
C SER A 425 -16.30 -9.68 -21.41
N TRP A 426 -15.10 -9.80 -20.82
CA TRP A 426 -14.67 -11.01 -20.14
C TRP A 426 -15.59 -11.37 -18.95
N PHE A 427 -16.13 -10.36 -18.27
CA PHE A 427 -17.10 -10.52 -17.18
C PHE A 427 -18.54 -10.71 -17.68
N GLY A 428 -18.78 -10.61 -19.00
CA GLY A 428 -20.12 -10.64 -19.58
C GLY A 428 -20.84 -9.29 -19.54
N LEU A 429 -20.09 -8.19 -19.42
CA LEU A 429 -20.60 -6.81 -19.44
C LEU A 429 -20.32 -6.15 -20.80
N ARG A 430 -21.03 -5.04 -21.08
CA ARG A 430 -20.71 -4.18 -22.23
C ARG A 430 -19.94 -2.95 -21.74
N GLY A 431 -18.63 -2.91 -21.96
CA GLY A 431 -17.83 -1.73 -21.63
C GLY A 431 -18.16 -0.58 -22.57
N ILE A 432 -18.58 0.56 -22.01
CA ILE A 432 -18.94 1.76 -22.78
C ILE A 432 -18.02 2.94 -22.41
N PRO A 433 -17.98 4.00 -23.24
CA PRO A 433 -17.24 5.22 -22.91
C PRO A 433 -17.61 5.80 -21.54
N PRO A 434 -16.76 6.66 -20.95
CA PRO A 434 -17.14 7.37 -19.73
C PRO A 434 -18.35 8.27 -19.99
N ARG A 435 -19.09 8.62 -18.93
CA ARG A 435 -20.20 9.57 -19.02
C ARG A 435 -19.67 10.94 -19.47
N ASP A 436 -20.45 11.70 -20.23
CA ASP A 436 -20.06 13.05 -20.64
C ASP A 436 -19.88 13.99 -19.43
N THR A 437 -20.59 13.72 -18.35
CA THR A 437 -20.50 14.45 -17.07
C THR A 437 -19.48 13.85 -16.10
N ALA A 438 -18.64 12.90 -16.53
CA ALA A 438 -17.73 12.20 -15.64
C ALA A 438 -16.76 13.16 -14.94
N SER A 439 -16.57 12.96 -13.65
CA SER A 439 -15.78 13.86 -12.80
C SER A 439 -15.00 13.10 -11.73
N VAL A 440 -13.91 13.72 -11.26
CA VAL A 440 -13.10 13.22 -10.13
C VAL A 440 -13.91 12.99 -8.86
N ASN A 441 -15.11 13.57 -8.75
CA ASN A 441 -16.02 13.39 -7.60
C ASN A 441 -17.02 12.25 -7.76
N ASP A 442 -17.03 11.55 -8.90
CA ASP A 442 -17.94 10.42 -9.13
C ASP A 442 -17.67 9.27 -8.15
N PRO A 443 -18.68 8.45 -7.80
CA PRO A 443 -18.45 7.22 -7.04
C PRO A 443 -17.39 6.35 -7.70
N LYS A 444 -16.42 5.88 -6.92
CA LYS A 444 -15.27 5.13 -7.42
C LYS A 444 -15.53 3.63 -7.44
N PRO A 445 -14.77 2.86 -8.25
CA PRO A 445 -14.81 1.40 -8.21
C PRO A 445 -14.76 0.83 -6.79
N SER A 446 -13.87 1.36 -5.94
CA SER A 446 -13.75 0.90 -4.56
C SER A 446 -14.99 1.21 -3.70
N ASP A 447 -15.70 2.31 -3.94
CA ASP A 447 -16.95 2.64 -3.25
C ASP A 447 -18.04 1.60 -3.58
N LEU A 448 -18.13 1.19 -4.85
CA LEU A 448 -19.06 0.14 -5.27
C LEU A 448 -18.71 -1.21 -4.62
N ILE A 449 -17.43 -1.60 -4.63
CA ILE A 449 -16.98 -2.83 -3.98
C ILE A 449 -17.33 -2.81 -2.48
N LYS A 450 -17.12 -1.67 -1.81
CA LYS A 450 -17.47 -1.48 -0.39
C LYS A 450 -18.98 -1.58 -0.14
N ALA A 451 -19.79 -0.94 -0.99
CA ALA A 451 -21.25 -0.91 -0.85
C ALA A 451 -21.88 -2.31 -0.98
N TYR A 452 -21.27 -3.21 -1.76
CA TYR A 452 -21.78 -4.55 -2.04
C TYR A 452 -20.92 -5.68 -1.43
N ARG A 453 -20.27 -5.40 -0.28
CA ARG A 453 -19.40 -6.38 0.41
C ARG A 453 -20.16 -7.63 0.86
N GLU A 454 -21.40 -7.47 1.31
CA GLU A 454 -22.19 -8.61 1.80
C GLU A 454 -22.61 -9.52 0.64
N GLU A 455 -23.01 -8.96 -0.49
CA GLU A 455 -23.34 -9.71 -1.71
C GLU A 455 -22.12 -10.44 -2.26
N LEU A 456 -20.94 -9.81 -2.21
CA LEU A 456 -19.68 -10.46 -2.56
C LEU A 456 -19.36 -11.62 -1.60
N ARG A 457 -19.63 -11.46 -0.30
CA ARG A 457 -19.46 -12.51 0.71
C ARG A 457 -20.42 -13.67 0.48
N GLU A 458 -21.68 -13.39 0.14
CA GLU A 458 -22.70 -14.38 -0.20
C GLU A 458 -22.36 -15.13 -1.50
N ALA A 459 -21.72 -14.46 -2.46
CA ALA A 459 -21.15 -15.07 -3.66
C ALA A 459 -19.81 -15.79 -3.41
N GLU A 460 -19.45 -16.03 -2.14
CA GLU A 460 -18.23 -16.70 -1.70
C GLU A 460 -16.92 -16.08 -2.23
N VAL A 461 -16.94 -14.79 -2.55
CA VAL A 461 -15.75 -14.04 -3.00
C VAL A 461 -14.86 -13.65 -1.81
N LYS A 462 -13.55 -13.74 -1.99
CA LYS A 462 -12.52 -13.50 -0.97
C LYS A 462 -11.47 -12.51 -1.48
N GLY A 463 -10.76 -11.82 -0.58
CA GLY A 463 -9.66 -10.94 -0.97
C GLY A 463 -10.10 -9.71 -1.77
N VAL A 464 -11.32 -9.21 -1.53
CA VAL A 464 -11.87 -8.00 -2.18
C VAL A 464 -11.17 -6.71 -1.74
N ASP A 465 -10.40 -6.77 -0.65
CA ASP A 465 -9.62 -5.66 -0.12
C ASP A 465 -8.37 -5.40 -0.97
N ILE A 466 -8.54 -4.58 -2.00
CA ILE A 466 -7.44 -4.11 -2.84
C ILE A 466 -6.62 -3.07 -2.08
N TRP A 467 -5.32 -3.33 -1.93
CA TRP A 467 -4.41 -2.38 -1.31
C TRP A 467 -4.32 -1.10 -2.14
N ASN A 468 -4.31 0.06 -1.47
CA ASN A 468 -4.15 1.36 -2.10
C ASN A 468 -5.20 1.65 -3.21
N SER A 469 -6.46 1.28 -2.97
CA SER A 469 -7.54 1.42 -3.95
C SER A 469 -7.70 2.85 -4.47
N GLY A 470 -7.48 3.87 -3.64
CA GLY A 470 -7.60 5.27 -4.05
C GLY A 470 -6.68 5.67 -5.21
N GLN A 471 -5.44 5.15 -5.25
CA GLN A 471 -4.57 5.37 -6.40
C GLN A 471 -5.13 4.70 -7.66
N LEU A 472 -5.64 3.47 -7.54
CA LEU A 472 -6.17 2.69 -8.66
C LEU A 472 -7.49 3.27 -9.18
N ASP A 473 -8.35 3.77 -8.29
CA ASP A 473 -9.59 4.49 -8.59
C ASP A 473 -9.35 5.77 -9.41
N SER A 474 -8.16 6.38 -9.24
CA SER A 474 -7.83 7.65 -9.87
C SER A 474 -7.29 7.52 -11.31
N VAL A 475 -6.79 6.34 -11.71
CA VAL A 475 -6.01 6.14 -12.96
C VAL A 475 -6.71 6.71 -14.20
N GLY A 476 -8.03 6.54 -14.31
CA GLY A 476 -8.81 7.04 -15.45
C GLY A 476 -9.05 8.56 -15.48
N TYR A 477 -8.67 9.28 -14.41
CA TYR A 477 -8.98 10.70 -14.24
C TYR A 477 -7.78 11.64 -14.41
N TRP A 478 -6.55 11.19 -14.10
CA TRP A 478 -5.38 12.08 -14.12
C TRP A 478 -4.35 11.73 -15.21
N LEU A 479 -4.29 10.47 -15.66
CA LEU A 479 -3.45 10.06 -16.81
C LEU A 479 -4.15 10.40 -18.13
N THR A 480 -4.30 11.70 -18.38
CA THR A 480 -5.09 12.29 -19.48
C THR A 480 -4.26 12.72 -20.69
N PHE A 481 -3.05 12.19 -20.79
CA PHE A 481 -2.08 12.47 -21.85
C PHE A 481 -1.41 11.17 -22.32
N ASP A 482 -0.87 11.21 -23.54
CA ASP A 482 -0.15 10.08 -24.13
C ASP A 482 1.17 9.84 -23.40
N ARG A 483 1.43 8.58 -23.04
CA ARG A 483 2.64 8.16 -22.31
C ARG A 483 3.22 6.83 -22.81
N HIS A 484 2.82 6.41 -24.01
CA HIS A 484 3.26 5.15 -24.57
C HIS A 484 4.79 5.09 -24.76
N LEU A 485 5.35 3.91 -24.53
CA LEU A 485 6.80 3.69 -24.59
C LEU A 485 7.27 3.37 -26.02
N SER A 486 8.46 3.85 -26.39
CA SER A 486 9.20 3.31 -27.54
C SER A 486 9.95 2.04 -27.11
N LEU A 487 9.85 0.97 -27.90
CA LEU A 487 10.58 -0.28 -27.67
C LEU A 487 11.85 -0.41 -28.53
N ASN A 488 12.26 0.64 -29.25
CA ASN A 488 13.34 0.56 -30.23
C ASN A 488 14.65 0.05 -29.61
N ARG A 489 15.01 0.51 -28.41
CA ARG A 489 16.22 0.06 -27.71
C ARG A 489 16.16 -1.44 -27.38
N LEU A 490 15.03 -1.90 -26.86
CA LEU A 490 14.82 -3.32 -26.56
C LEU A 490 14.89 -4.20 -27.82
N ARG A 491 14.30 -3.74 -28.94
CA ARG A 491 14.38 -4.44 -30.23
C ARG A 491 15.81 -4.47 -30.78
N ASN A 492 16.53 -3.36 -30.68
CA ASN A 492 17.92 -3.29 -31.15
C ASN A 492 18.87 -4.15 -30.31
N ALA A 493 18.51 -4.45 -29.05
CA ALA A 493 19.22 -5.41 -28.20
C ALA A 493 18.81 -6.87 -28.44
N GLY A 494 18.08 -7.17 -29.52
CA GLY A 494 17.77 -8.55 -29.94
C GLY A 494 16.49 -9.16 -29.35
N SER A 495 15.77 -8.45 -28.48
CA SER A 495 14.50 -8.94 -27.95
C SER A 495 13.33 -8.52 -28.85
N HIS A 496 12.80 -9.47 -29.62
CA HIS A 496 11.72 -9.25 -30.61
C HIS A 496 10.37 -9.88 -30.24
N GLU A 497 10.22 -10.43 -29.02
CA GLU A 497 8.95 -11.03 -28.57
C GLU A 497 7.81 -9.99 -28.58
N ASN A 498 6.67 -10.35 -29.18
CA ASN A 498 5.52 -9.47 -29.32
C ASN A 498 4.26 -10.26 -28.97
N ARG A 499 3.37 -9.63 -28.21
CA ARG A 499 2.13 -10.22 -27.69
C ARG A 499 1.00 -9.20 -27.80
N LYS A 500 -0.21 -9.70 -28.07
CA LYS A 500 -1.42 -8.88 -27.98
C LYS A 500 -1.65 -8.50 -26.51
N PRO A 501 -1.68 -7.22 -26.14
CA PRO A 501 -1.66 -6.87 -24.72
C PRO A 501 -2.92 -7.31 -23.95
N GLU A 502 -4.05 -7.52 -24.63
CA GLU A 502 -5.26 -8.07 -24.04
C GLU A 502 -5.09 -9.50 -23.50
N GLU A 503 -4.13 -10.25 -24.02
CA GLU A 503 -3.80 -11.59 -23.51
C GLU A 503 -3.24 -11.58 -22.08
N GLY A 504 -2.54 -10.51 -21.68
CA GLY A 504 -2.11 -10.34 -20.29
C GLY A 504 -3.29 -10.32 -19.31
N TRP A 505 -4.43 -9.75 -19.72
CA TRP A 505 -5.64 -9.71 -18.91
C TRP A 505 -6.32 -11.08 -18.85
N TRP A 506 -6.36 -11.79 -19.97
CA TRP A 506 -6.93 -13.15 -20.04
C TRP A 506 -6.10 -14.18 -19.29
N ASP A 507 -4.81 -13.95 -19.08
CA ASP A 507 -4.00 -14.76 -18.17
C ASP A 507 -4.30 -14.42 -16.70
N ALA A 508 -4.49 -13.14 -16.38
CA ALA A 508 -4.65 -12.65 -15.01
C ALA A 508 -6.02 -13.00 -14.40
N PHE A 509 -7.12 -12.83 -15.15
CA PHE A 509 -8.46 -13.04 -14.62
C PHE A 509 -8.75 -14.48 -14.15
N PRO A 510 -8.38 -15.54 -14.90
CA PRO A 510 -8.50 -16.92 -14.40
C PRO A 510 -7.73 -17.16 -13.11
N MET A 511 -6.60 -16.48 -12.90
CA MET A 511 -5.83 -16.58 -11.66
C MET A 511 -6.55 -15.91 -10.49
N PHE A 512 -7.16 -14.73 -10.71
CA PHE A 512 -8.04 -14.10 -9.70
C PHE A 512 -9.25 -14.98 -9.36
N LYS A 513 -9.86 -15.62 -10.37
CA LYS A 513 -10.93 -16.60 -10.17
C LYS A 513 -10.47 -17.79 -9.34
N LYS A 514 -9.31 -18.37 -9.68
CA LYS A 514 -8.72 -19.48 -8.93
C LYS A 514 -8.37 -19.10 -7.48
N ALA A 515 -8.03 -17.83 -7.24
CA ALA A 515 -7.80 -17.30 -5.90
C ALA A 515 -9.09 -16.99 -5.12
N GLY A 516 -10.26 -17.13 -5.75
CA GLY A 516 -11.56 -16.81 -5.16
C GLY A 516 -11.85 -15.31 -5.10
N MET A 517 -11.10 -14.46 -5.79
CA MET A 517 -11.33 -13.01 -5.84
C MET A 517 -12.49 -12.59 -6.76
N ILE A 518 -12.93 -13.51 -7.61
CA ILE A 518 -14.09 -13.43 -8.50
C ILE A 518 -14.59 -14.87 -8.75
N GLN A 519 -15.83 -15.06 -9.25
CA GLN A 519 -16.39 -16.39 -9.57
C GLN A 519 -16.59 -16.64 -11.06
#